data_AF-A0A2V9CQ51-F1
#
_entry.id   AF-A0A2V9CQ51-F1
#
_cell.length_a   1.000
_cell.length_b   1.000
_cell.length_c   1.000
_cell.angle_alpha   90.00
_cell.angle_beta   90.00
_cell.angle_gamma   90.00
#
_symmetry.space_group_name_H-M   'P 1'
#
loop_
_entity.id
_entity.type
_entity.pdbx_description
1 polymer ?
#
loop_
_entity_poly.entity_id
_entity_poly.type
_entity_poly.pdbx_seq_one_letter_code
_entity_poly.pdbx_strand_id
1 'polypeptide(L)'
;MEATPEGRVRVLAGSTEMGQSTNTIFTQIAAESLGIGCDQIDIVQPDTAQVPNSGPTVASRTTMVVGGLVESAGRAMRETLLRSELLKPGYDSKGFADACNQYIAQFGALRSFVKYEHPRGLHWDDEKYQGDAYAAYAWAIYVAEVSVDMLTAEIHVDDFVAVQEVGRVINPVLAAGQIEGGVAQGIGLALYENVIWQQGG
;
A
#
# COMPACT_ATOMS: atom_id res chain seq x y z
N MET A 1 -4.19 -4.72 13.66
CA MET A 1 -4.91 -5.94 13.23
C MET A 1 -5.63 -6.56 14.40
N GLU A 2 -6.77 -7.19 14.16
CA GLU A 2 -7.57 -7.88 15.16
C GLU A 2 -8.08 -9.21 14.61
N ALA A 3 -7.81 -10.31 15.31
CA ALA A 3 -8.31 -11.63 14.94
C ALA A 3 -9.70 -11.89 15.55
N THR A 4 -10.47 -12.72 14.86
CA THR A 4 -11.77 -13.25 15.31
C THR A 4 -11.63 -14.70 15.77
N PRO A 5 -12.55 -15.22 16.60
CA PRO A 5 -12.56 -16.63 16.98
C PRO A 5 -12.65 -17.59 15.78
N GLU A 6 -13.24 -17.15 14.67
CA GLU A 6 -13.38 -17.94 13.43
C GLU A 6 -12.09 -17.95 12.58
N GLY A 7 -11.02 -17.30 13.03
CA GLY A 7 -9.75 -17.24 12.31
C GLY A 7 -9.72 -16.25 11.14
N ARG A 8 -10.71 -15.33 11.06
CA ARG A 8 -10.62 -14.16 10.17
C ARG A 8 -9.85 -13.05 10.86
N VAL A 9 -9.11 -12.25 10.08
CA VAL A 9 -8.31 -11.13 10.59
C VAL A 9 -8.74 -9.83 9.95
N ARG A 10 -9.14 -8.89 10.80
CA ARG A 10 -9.45 -7.52 10.43
C ARG A 10 -8.19 -6.68 10.39
N VAL A 11 -7.92 -6.07 9.24
CA VAL A 11 -6.88 -5.05 9.06
C VAL A 11 -7.52 -3.69 9.22
N LEU A 12 -7.10 -2.97 10.26
CA LEU A 12 -7.55 -1.61 10.54
C LEU A 12 -6.39 -0.68 10.25
N ALA A 13 -6.54 0.17 9.23
CA ALA A 13 -5.57 1.18 8.83
C ALA A 13 -6.31 2.46 8.45
N GLY A 14 -5.70 3.62 8.71
CA GLY A 14 -6.28 4.93 8.34
C GLY A 14 -6.02 5.33 6.88
N SER A 15 -5.41 4.44 6.07
CA SER A 15 -5.18 4.69 4.64
C SER A 15 -6.46 4.57 3.83
N THR A 16 -6.69 5.52 2.94
CA THR A 16 -7.91 5.60 2.13
C THR A 16 -7.71 4.95 0.77
N GLU A 17 -8.62 4.07 0.40
CA GLU A 17 -8.74 3.54 -0.97
C GLU A 17 -9.43 4.57 -1.88
N MET A 18 -8.82 4.91 -3.01
CA MET A 18 -9.37 5.83 -4.02
C MET A 18 -9.17 5.34 -5.46
N GLY A 19 -8.89 4.05 -5.65
CA GLY A 19 -8.68 3.42 -6.96
C GLY A 19 -7.28 2.82 -7.14
N GLN A 20 -6.34 3.13 -6.25
CA GLN A 20 -4.98 2.60 -6.27
C GLN A 20 -4.86 1.16 -5.74
N SER A 21 -5.97 0.56 -5.31
CA SER A 21 -6.07 -0.86 -4.89
C SER A 21 -5.26 -1.20 -3.62
N THR A 22 -5.15 -0.24 -2.70
CA THR A 22 -4.62 -0.41 -1.35
C THR A 22 -5.29 -1.56 -0.61
N ASN A 23 -6.61 -1.74 -0.72
CA ASN A 23 -7.31 -2.82 -0.02
C ASN A 23 -6.80 -4.20 -0.46
N THR A 24 -6.67 -4.42 -1.77
CA THR A 24 -6.15 -5.68 -2.32
C THR A 24 -4.70 -5.92 -1.89
N ILE A 25 -3.87 -4.88 -1.92
CA ILE A 25 -2.47 -4.97 -1.52
C ILE A 25 -2.34 -5.31 -0.02
N PHE A 26 -3.10 -4.64 0.85
CA PHE A 26 -3.08 -4.94 2.28
C PHE A 26 -3.59 -6.34 2.59
N THR A 27 -4.60 -6.82 1.87
CA THR A 27 -5.07 -8.21 1.97
C THR A 27 -3.96 -9.20 1.66
N GLN A 28 -3.24 -9.01 0.55
CA GLN A 28 -2.16 -9.90 0.14
C GLN A 28 -1.00 -9.89 1.15
N ILE A 29 -0.57 -8.70 1.59
CA ILE A 29 0.50 -8.56 2.60
C ILE A 29 0.09 -9.22 3.92
N ALA A 30 -1.12 -8.96 4.41
CA ALA A 30 -1.61 -9.52 5.66
C ALA A 30 -1.67 -11.05 5.58
N ALA A 31 -2.24 -11.60 4.51
CA ALA A 31 -2.33 -13.03 4.26
C ALA A 31 -0.95 -13.70 4.23
N GLU A 32 0.02 -13.15 3.50
CA GLU A 32 1.41 -13.66 3.43
C GLU A 32 2.07 -13.62 4.82
N SER A 33 1.95 -12.51 5.55
CA SER A 33 2.56 -12.35 6.87
C SER A 33 1.98 -13.31 7.93
N LEU A 34 0.69 -13.63 7.82
CA LEU A 34 -0.04 -14.54 8.70
C LEU A 34 -0.01 -15.99 8.23
N GLY A 35 0.41 -16.28 7.00
CA GLY A 35 0.39 -17.62 6.42
C GLY A 35 -1.00 -18.21 6.26
N ILE A 36 -2.00 -17.39 5.91
CA ILE A 36 -3.41 -17.80 5.72
C ILE A 36 -3.94 -17.31 4.36
N GLY A 37 -5.17 -17.71 4.00
CA GLY A 37 -5.80 -17.31 2.74
C GLY A 37 -6.23 -15.84 2.73
N CYS A 38 -6.24 -15.22 1.54
CA CYS A 38 -6.72 -13.84 1.36
C CYS A 38 -8.22 -13.67 1.71
N ASP A 39 -9.00 -14.73 1.55
CA ASP A 39 -10.43 -14.80 1.92
C ASP A 39 -10.68 -14.70 3.44
N GLN A 40 -9.64 -14.96 4.23
CA GLN A 40 -9.68 -14.80 5.69
C GLN A 40 -9.30 -13.38 6.16
N ILE A 41 -8.99 -12.47 5.24
CA ILE A 41 -8.62 -11.09 5.57
C ILE A 41 -9.76 -10.14 5.24
N ASP A 42 -10.15 -9.34 6.23
CA ASP A 42 -11.12 -8.26 6.08
C ASP A 42 -10.42 -6.90 6.20
N ILE A 43 -10.51 -6.06 5.18
CA ILE A 43 -10.05 -4.67 5.26
C ILE A 43 -11.21 -3.83 5.80
N VAL A 44 -11.00 -3.24 6.99
CA VAL A 44 -12.00 -2.38 7.62
C VAL A 44 -11.92 -0.98 7.03
N GLN A 45 -13.07 -0.36 6.76
CA GLN A 45 -13.13 1.01 6.29
C GLN A 45 -12.40 1.94 7.28
N PRO A 46 -11.59 2.90 6.81
CA PRO A 46 -10.90 3.84 7.69
C PRO A 46 -11.88 4.61 8.57
N ASP A 47 -11.64 4.57 9.88
CA ASP A 47 -12.44 5.23 10.91
C ASP A 47 -11.51 5.76 12.00
N THR A 48 -11.50 7.08 12.20
CA THR A 48 -10.64 7.75 13.19
C THR A 48 -11.01 7.44 14.63
N ALA A 49 -12.22 6.92 14.89
CA ALA A 49 -12.60 6.40 16.20
C ALA A 49 -11.95 5.05 16.51
N GLN A 50 -11.54 4.29 15.48
CA GLN A 50 -10.97 2.95 15.62
C GLN A 50 -9.45 2.94 15.43
N VAL A 51 -8.93 3.74 14.50
CA VAL A 51 -7.50 3.83 14.19
C VAL A 51 -7.03 5.27 14.36
N PRO A 52 -6.06 5.53 15.26
CA PRO A 52 -5.46 6.85 15.40
C PRO A 52 -4.79 7.32 14.09
N ASN A 53 -4.56 8.63 13.98
CA ASN A 53 -3.98 9.27 12.80
C ASN A 53 -2.76 8.51 12.22
N SER A 54 -2.89 8.02 10.98
CA SER A 54 -1.85 7.30 10.22
C SER A 54 -1.08 8.19 9.23
N GLY A 55 -1.37 9.49 9.23
CA GLY A 55 -0.97 10.43 8.18
C GLY A 55 -1.83 10.26 6.90
N PRO A 56 -1.65 11.17 5.93
CA PRO A 56 -2.42 11.17 4.69
C PRO A 56 -2.01 10.05 3.72
N THR A 57 -2.93 9.70 2.81
CA THR A 57 -2.69 8.79 1.67
C THR A 57 -2.17 9.62 0.49
N VAL A 58 -0.87 9.91 0.49
CA VAL A 58 -0.16 10.74 -0.50
C VAL A 58 1.28 10.27 -0.66
N ALA A 59 2.05 10.93 -1.54
CA ALA A 59 3.50 10.72 -1.70
C ALA A 59 3.90 9.25 -2.02
N SER A 60 2.99 8.50 -2.63
CA SER A 60 3.19 7.09 -3.01
C SER A 60 3.66 6.18 -1.86
N ARG A 61 3.42 6.58 -0.60
CA ARG A 61 3.99 5.91 0.58
C ARG A 61 3.17 4.75 1.10
N THR A 62 1.91 4.63 0.69
CA THR A 62 0.92 3.73 1.31
C THR A 62 1.39 2.27 1.31
N THR A 63 1.76 1.74 0.14
CA THR A 63 2.25 0.36 0.01
C THR A 63 3.57 0.15 0.75
N MET A 64 4.53 1.06 0.61
CA MET A 64 5.86 0.91 1.23
C MET A 64 5.78 1.01 2.76
N VAL A 65 5.19 2.08 3.27
CA VAL A 65 5.19 2.39 4.70
C VAL A 65 4.10 1.63 5.41
N VAL A 66 2.84 1.83 5.01
CA VAL A 66 1.71 1.22 5.72
C VAL A 66 1.63 -0.27 5.43
N GLY A 67 1.95 -0.71 4.22
CA GLY A 67 2.11 -2.14 3.92
C GLY A 67 3.16 -2.81 4.81
N GLY A 68 4.32 -2.17 5.04
CA GLY A 68 5.31 -2.68 5.99
C GLY A 68 4.82 -2.77 7.44
N LEU A 69 3.94 -1.85 7.86
CA LEU A 69 3.29 -1.92 9.18
C LEU A 69 2.26 -3.05 9.24
N VAL A 70 1.51 -3.29 8.16
CA VAL A 70 0.57 -4.41 8.03
C VAL A 70 1.34 -5.74 8.12
N GLU A 71 2.44 -5.88 7.38
CA GLU A 71 3.31 -7.05 7.44
C GLU A 71 3.84 -7.29 8.87
N SER A 72 4.32 -6.24 9.51
CA SER A 72 4.84 -6.28 10.88
C SER A 72 3.75 -6.69 11.89
N ALA A 73 2.54 -6.14 11.73
CA ALA A 73 1.41 -6.45 12.60
C ALA A 73 0.99 -7.92 12.48
N GLY A 74 0.92 -8.44 11.26
CA GLY A 74 0.59 -9.84 11.00
C GLY A 74 1.67 -10.80 11.51
N ARG A 75 2.95 -10.47 11.30
CA ARG A 75 4.06 -11.24 11.86
C ARG A 75 4.02 -11.30 13.39
N ALA A 76 3.81 -10.15 14.05
CA ALA A 76 3.72 -10.09 15.50
C ALA A 76 2.53 -10.90 16.05
N MET A 77 1.37 -10.85 15.38
CA MET A 77 0.20 -11.66 15.76
C MET A 77 0.49 -13.16 15.62
N ARG A 78 1.07 -13.58 14.50
CA ARG A 78 1.49 -14.97 14.28
C ARG A 78 2.49 -15.43 15.34
N GLU A 79 3.48 -14.61 15.65
CA GLU A 79 4.47 -14.91 16.69
C GLU A 79 3.85 -15.05 18.07
N THR A 80 2.88 -14.21 18.43
CA THR A 80 2.13 -14.35 19.69
C THR A 80 1.45 -15.72 19.78
N LEU A 81 0.79 -16.16 18.71
CA LEU A 81 0.14 -17.48 18.67
C LEU A 81 1.15 -18.63 18.76
N LEU A 82 2.28 -18.54 18.05
CA LEU A 82 3.35 -19.55 18.11
C LEU A 82 3.98 -19.63 19.52
N ARG A 83 4.27 -18.48 20.14
CA ARG A 83 4.86 -18.41 21.49
C ARG A 83 3.91 -18.87 22.58
N SER A 84 2.59 -18.76 22.35
CA SER A 84 1.57 -19.32 23.24
C SER A 84 1.41 -20.84 23.12
N GLU A 85 2.15 -21.49 22.20
CA GLU A 85 2.06 -22.91 21.87
C GLU A 85 0.69 -23.38 21.31
N LEU A 86 -0.25 -22.44 21.12
CA LEU A 86 -1.57 -22.71 20.52
C LEU A 86 -1.49 -22.92 19.00
N LEU A 87 -0.48 -22.36 18.35
CA LEU A 87 -0.21 -22.55 16.92
C LEU A 87 1.09 -23.33 16.73
N LYS A 88 1.08 -24.30 15.82
CA LYS A 88 2.26 -25.15 15.51
C LYS A 88 2.82 -24.80 14.13
N PRO A 89 4.15 -24.87 13.90
CA PRO A 89 4.72 -24.67 12.57
C PRO A 89 4.10 -25.58 11.51
N GLY A 90 3.94 -25.06 10.29
CA GLY A 90 3.27 -25.79 9.21
C GLY A 90 1.74 -25.86 9.34
N TYR A 91 1.15 -24.97 10.15
CA TYR A 91 -0.30 -24.82 10.25
C TYR A 91 -0.95 -24.47 8.92
N ASP A 92 -2.21 -24.84 8.78
CA ASP A 92 -3.10 -24.38 7.72
C ASP A 92 -4.10 -23.34 8.27
N SER A 93 -4.99 -22.87 7.41
CA SER A 93 -6.08 -21.94 7.77
C SER A 93 -6.92 -22.40 8.96
N LYS A 94 -7.17 -23.71 9.07
CA LYS A 94 -7.95 -24.28 10.16
C LYS A 94 -7.16 -24.26 11.47
N GLY A 95 -5.90 -24.67 11.44
CA GLY A 95 -5.01 -24.60 12.59
C GLY A 95 -4.84 -23.17 13.11
N PHE A 96 -4.80 -22.19 12.20
CA PHE A 96 -4.82 -20.78 12.59
C PHE A 96 -6.12 -20.38 13.29
N ALA A 97 -7.28 -20.76 12.74
CA ALA A 97 -8.58 -20.47 13.34
C ALA A 97 -8.74 -21.12 14.73
N ASP A 98 -8.36 -22.37 14.87
CA ASP A 98 -8.39 -23.10 16.14
C ASP A 98 -7.50 -22.41 17.20
N ALA A 99 -6.32 -21.93 16.80
CA ALA A 99 -5.41 -21.19 17.67
C ALA A 99 -5.98 -19.82 18.08
N CYS A 100 -6.60 -19.08 17.14
CA CYS A 100 -7.28 -17.82 17.45
C CYS A 100 -8.41 -18.01 18.46
N ASN A 101 -9.27 -19.02 18.25
CA ASN A 101 -10.37 -19.34 19.16
C ASN A 101 -9.86 -19.65 20.58
N GLN A 102 -8.86 -20.53 20.70
CA GLN A 102 -8.27 -20.90 21.98
C GLN A 102 -7.61 -19.71 22.67
N TYR A 103 -6.85 -18.90 21.91
CA TYR A 103 -6.20 -17.71 22.46
C TYR A 103 -7.23 -16.73 23.02
N ILE A 104 -8.31 -16.48 22.26
CA ILE A 104 -9.35 -15.54 22.68
C ILE A 104 -10.12 -16.04 23.90
N ALA A 105 -10.39 -17.34 23.97
CA ALA A 105 -11.03 -17.95 25.13
C ALA A 105 -10.16 -17.86 26.39
N GLN A 106 -8.84 -17.96 26.26
CA GLN A 106 -7.90 -18.01 27.39
C GLN A 106 -7.41 -16.62 27.82
N PHE A 107 -7.12 -15.73 26.87
CA PHE A 107 -6.42 -14.46 27.10
C PHE A 107 -7.23 -13.22 26.70
N GLY A 108 -8.39 -13.40 26.07
CA GLY A 108 -9.18 -12.30 25.52
C GLY A 108 -8.72 -11.85 24.13
N ALA A 109 -9.07 -10.62 23.74
CA ALA A 109 -8.91 -10.17 22.35
C ALA A 109 -7.48 -10.27 21.82
N LEU A 110 -7.30 -10.95 20.68
CA LEU A 110 -6.02 -11.05 19.97
C LEU A 110 -5.85 -9.85 19.03
N ARG A 111 -5.03 -8.88 19.46
CA ARG A 111 -4.77 -7.65 18.73
C ARG A 111 -3.27 -7.40 18.58
N SER A 112 -2.90 -6.85 17.43
CA SER A 112 -1.54 -6.41 17.13
C SER A 112 -1.56 -4.96 16.65
N PHE A 113 -0.84 -4.11 17.37
CA PHE A 113 -0.74 -2.67 17.11
C PHE A 113 0.69 -2.33 16.73
N VAL A 114 0.85 -1.69 15.58
CA VAL A 114 2.15 -1.22 15.09
C VAL A 114 1.98 0.23 14.67
N LYS A 115 2.94 1.07 15.05
CA LYS A 115 2.97 2.49 14.70
C LYS A 115 4.18 2.75 13.80
N TYR A 116 4.03 3.68 12.87
CA TYR A 116 5.16 4.18 12.11
C TYR A 116 6.18 4.85 13.03
N GLU A 117 7.44 4.46 12.88
CA GLU A 117 8.59 5.13 13.46
C GLU A 117 9.47 5.66 12.33
N HIS A 118 9.87 6.92 12.43
CA HIS A 118 10.78 7.50 11.45
C HIS A 118 12.12 6.75 11.50
N PRO A 119 12.68 6.30 10.36
CA PRO A 119 13.94 5.57 10.37
C PRO A 119 15.06 6.39 11.01
N ARG A 120 15.87 5.72 11.83
CA ARG A 120 17.02 6.35 12.50
C ARG A 120 18.08 6.73 11.46
N GLY A 121 18.55 7.97 11.51
CA GLY A 121 19.62 8.47 10.65
C GLY A 121 19.15 9.27 9.43
N LEU A 122 17.87 9.20 9.07
CA LEU A 122 17.28 10.11 8.07
C LEU A 122 16.99 11.46 8.73
N HIS A 123 17.59 12.51 8.22
CA HIS A 123 17.41 13.89 8.70
C HIS A 123 17.38 14.86 7.52
N TRP A 124 16.40 15.77 7.51
CA TRP A 124 16.27 16.85 6.56
C TRP A 124 16.26 18.19 7.29
N ASP A 125 17.17 19.09 6.91
CA ASP A 125 17.22 20.47 7.36
C ASP A 125 16.42 21.35 6.38
N ASP A 126 15.26 21.82 6.83
CA ASP A 126 14.33 22.61 6.01
C ASP A 126 14.82 24.04 5.75
N GLU A 127 15.66 24.59 6.63
CA GLU A 127 16.22 25.93 6.44
C GLU A 127 17.36 25.91 5.41
N LYS A 128 18.15 24.84 5.40
CA LYS A 128 19.31 24.71 4.51
C LYS A 128 19.05 23.89 3.24
N TYR A 129 17.91 23.21 3.17
CA TYR A 129 17.59 22.23 2.11
C TYR A 129 18.69 21.16 1.97
N GLN A 130 19.12 20.59 3.10
CA GLN A 130 20.22 19.62 3.14
C GLN A 130 19.87 18.39 3.98
N GLY A 131 20.36 17.23 3.54
CA GLY A 131 20.20 15.96 4.22
C GLY A 131 19.40 14.94 3.40
N ASP A 132 18.83 13.96 4.08
CA ASP A 132 18.12 12.83 3.48
C ASP A 132 16.61 13.04 3.60
N ALA A 133 16.00 13.59 2.54
CA ALA A 133 14.55 13.84 2.49
C ALA A 133 13.72 12.55 2.36
N TYR A 134 14.28 11.50 1.75
CA TYR A 134 13.55 10.28 1.40
C TYR A 134 14.34 9.03 1.79
N ALA A 135 13.62 8.03 2.31
CA ALA A 135 14.19 6.73 2.67
C ALA A 135 14.55 5.86 1.45
N ALA A 136 13.88 6.08 0.33
CA ALA A 136 14.07 5.36 -0.93
C ALA A 136 13.59 6.23 -2.10
N TYR A 137 14.08 5.89 -3.29
CA TYR A 137 13.73 6.55 -4.55
C TYR A 137 13.22 5.49 -5.52
N ALA A 138 12.20 5.85 -6.31
CA ALA A 138 11.78 5.07 -7.47
C ALA A 138 12.40 5.71 -8.73
N TRP A 139 12.69 4.87 -9.73
CA TRP A 139 13.28 5.30 -10.98
C TRP A 139 12.39 4.92 -12.15
N ALA A 140 12.36 5.73 -13.20
CA ALA A 140 11.62 5.43 -14.41
C ALA A 140 12.34 5.96 -15.65
N ILE A 141 12.16 5.27 -16.76
CA ILE A 141 12.56 5.69 -18.11
C ILE A 141 11.32 5.57 -18.99
N TYR A 142 10.92 6.70 -19.59
CA TYR A 142 9.80 6.78 -20.52
C TYR A 142 10.30 7.24 -21.89
N VAL A 143 9.87 6.54 -22.93
CA VAL A 143 10.15 6.87 -24.33
C VAL A 143 8.82 6.95 -25.05
N ALA A 144 8.53 8.11 -25.64
CA ALA A 144 7.34 8.32 -26.46
C ALA A 144 7.76 8.48 -27.92
N GLU A 145 7.12 7.73 -28.81
CA GLU A 145 7.14 7.99 -30.24
C GLU A 145 5.93 8.85 -30.59
N VAL A 146 6.16 9.95 -31.31
CA VAL A 146 5.12 10.91 -31.63
C VAL A 146 5.19 11.38 -33.08
N SER A 147 4.02 11.60 -33.66
CA SER A 147 3.83 12.21 -34.97
C SER A 147 3.23 13.60 -34.80
N VAL A 148 3.66 14.54 -35.65
CA VAL A 148 3.15 15.92 -35.65
C VAL A 148 2.63 16.27 -37.04
N ASP A 149 1.37 16.69 -37.13
CA ASP A 149 0.83 17.28 -38.34
C ASP A 149 1.40 18.70 -38.50
N MET A 150 2.17 18.93 -39.56
CA MET A 150 2.86 20.21 -39.77
C MET A 150 1.94 21.35 -40.26
N LEU A 151 0.70 21.06 -40.65
CA LEU A 151 -0.31 22.03 -41.04
C LEU A 151 -1.17 22.46 -39.84
N THR A 152 -1.60 21.50 -39.02
CA THR A 152 -2.50 21.76 -37.87
C THR A 152 -1.77 21.90 -36.54
N ALA A 153 -0.50 21.48 -36.48
CA ALA A 153 0.29 21.29 -35.26
C ALA A 153 -0.31 20.26 -34.28
N GLU A 154 -1.21 19.40 -34.74
CA GLU A 154 -1.75 18.29 -33.93
C GLU A 154 -0.66 17.26 -33.65
N ILE A 155 -0.63 16.76 -32.41
CA ILE A 155 0.36 15.77 -31.96
C ILE A 155 -0.36 14.46 -31.66
N HIS A 156 0.12 13.38 -32.24
CA HIS A 156 -0.30 12.02 -31.93
C HIS A 156 0.83 11.27 -31.21
N VAL A 157 0.48 10.52 -30.17
CA VAL A 157 1.39 9.58 -29.52
C VAL A 157 1.19 8.22 -30.19
N ASP A 158 2.18 7.79 -30.96
CA ASP A 158 2.12 6.57 -31.77
C ASP A 158 2.47 5.32 -30.93
N ASP A 159 3.49 5.44 -30.08
CA ASP A 159 3.91 4.42 -29.13
C ASP A 159 4.45 5.03 -27.84
N PHE A 160 4.37 4.28 -26.74
CA PHE A 160 4.88 4.69 -25.44
C PHE A 160 5.46 3.51 -24.68
N VAL A 161 6.77 3.55 -24.45
CA VAL A 161 7.49 2.55 -23.66
C VAL A 161 7.75 3.10 -22.26
N ALA A 162 7.20 2.42 -21.26
CA ALA A 162 7.40 2.73 -19.86
C ALA A 162 8.19 1.64 -19.13
N VAL A 163 9.36 2.00 -18.59
CA VAL A 163 10.12 1.16 -17.66
C VAL A 163 10.12 1.85 -16.31
N GLN A 164 9.54 1.21 -15.30
CA GLN A 164 9.50 1.74 -13.94
C GLN A 164 10.05 0.74 -12.93
N GLU A 165 11.04 1.17 -12.17
CA GLU A 165 11.58 0.46 -11.02
C GLU A 165 10.63 0.70 -9.83
N VAL A 166 10.13 -0.40 -9.27
CA VAL A 166 9.10 -0.41 -8.21
C VAL A 166 9.48 -1.33 -7.05
N GLY A 167 10.74 -1.73 -6.95
CA GLY A 167 11.22 -2.75 -6.02
C GLY A 167 10.54 -4.10 -6.24
N ARG A 168 10.08 -4.73 -5.15
CA ARG A 168 9.33 -5.99 -5.22
C ARG A 168 7.87 -5.70 -5.55
N VAL A 169 7.46 -6.11 -6.75
CA VAL A 169 6.06 -6.07 -7.17
C VAL A 169 5.21 -7.00 -6.31
N ILE A 170 4.21 -6.46 -5.62
CA ILE A 170 3.25 -7.23 -4.82
C ILE A 170 2.16 -7.83 -5.72
N ASN A 171 1.58 -6.99 -6.59
CA ASN A 171 0.57 -7.41 -7.55
C ASN A 171 0.91 -6.86 -8.95
N PRO A 172 1.29 -7.72 -9.91
CA PRO A 172 1.76 -7.28 -11.23
C PRO A 172 0.66 -6.62 -12.07
N VAL A 173 -0.58 -7.08 -11.94
CA VAL A 173 -1.72 -6.51 -12.68
C VAL A 173 -2.01 -5.09 -12.20
N LEU A 174 -2.04 -4.88 -10.88
CA LEU A 174 -2.28 -3.56 -10.30
C LEU A 174 -1.11 -2.60 -10.57
N ALA A 175 0.13 -3.09 -10.49
CA ALA A 175 1.31 -2.29 -10.80
C ALA A 175 1.30 -1.82 -12.27
N ALA A 176 1.02 -2.73 -13.21
CA ALA A 176 0.88 -2.37 -14.63
C ALA A 176 -0.23 -1.34 -14.84
N GLY A 177 -1.42 -1.55 -14.27
CA GLY A 177 -2.54 -0.60 -14.40
C GLY A 177 -2.24 0.79 -13.83
N GLN A 178 -1.43 0.91 -12.78
CA GLN A 178 -0.98 2.22 -12.27
C GLN A 178 -0.02 2.91 -13.24
N ILE A 179 0.89 2.16 -13.86
CA ILE A 179 1.83 2.71 -14.86
C ILE A 179 1.04 3.17 -16.09
N GLU A 180 0.15 2.34 -16.61
CA GLU A 180 -0.70 2.66 -17.78
C GLU A 180 -1.58 3.90 -17.51
N GLY A 181 -2.26 3.93 -16.37
CA GLY A 181 -3.09 5.07 -15.99
C GLY A 181 -2.27 6.35 -15.80
N GLY A 182 -1.10 6.27 -15.18
CA GLY A 182 -0.19 7.41 -15.00
C GLY A 182 0.38 7.93 -16.32
N VAL A 183 0.72 7.03 -17.26
CA VAL A 183 1.14 7.41 -18.62
C VAL A 183 0.01 8.12 -19.36
N ALA A 184 -1.20 7.58 -19.32
CA ALA A 184 -2.36 8.21 -19.94
C ALA A 184 -2.65 9.61 -19.36
N GLN A 185 -2.56 9.77 -18.03
CA GLN A 185 -2.67 11.08 -17.37
C GLN A 185 -1.55 12.03 -17.79
N GLY A 186 -0.30 11.55 -17.90
CA GLY A 186 0.83 12.35 -18.37
C GLY A 186 0.66 12.86 -19.80
N ILE A 187 0.14 12.01 -20.70
CA ILE A 187 -0.21 12.38 -22.07
C ILE A 187 -1.35 13.42 -22.07
N GLY A 188 -2.39 13.19 -21.27
CA GLY A 188 -3.50 14.13 -21.03
C GLY A 188 -3.01 15.52 -20.66
N LEU A 189 -2.18 15.57 -19.60
CA LEU A 189 -1.58 16.80 -19.10
C LEU A 189 -0.74 17.52 -20.16
N ALA A 190 0.05 16.78 -20.94
CA ALA A 190 0.96 17.37 -21.91
C ALA A 190 0.27 17.94 -23.16
N LEU A 191 -0.81 17.29 -23.62
CA LEU A 191 -1.38 17.56 -24.95
C LEU A 191 -2.79 18.15 -24.91
N TYR A 192 -3.57 17.90 -23.86
CA TYR A 192 -5.02 18.15 -23.88
C TYR A 192 -5.50 19.04 -22.73
N GLU A 193 -4.94 18.88 -21.52
CA GLU A 193 -5.42 19.59 -20.35
C GLU A 193 -4.97 21.06 -20.36
N ASN A 194 -5.93 21.98 -20.51
CA ASN A 194 -5.67 23.42 -20.50
C ASN A 194 -6.71 24.15 -19.64
N VAL A 195 -6.25 24.68 -18.50
CA VAL A 195 -7.08 25.47 -17.58
C VAL A 195 -6.89 26.96 -17.88
N ILE A 196 -7.92 27.58 -18.47
CA ILE A 196 -7.91 29.00 -18.82
C ILE A 196 -8.66 29.78 -17.74
N TRP A 197 -7.92 30.62 -17.02
CA TRP A 197 -8.48 31.57 -16.07
C TRP A 197 -9.05 32.79 -16.81
N GLN A 198 -10.23 33.26 -16.38
CA GLN A 198 -10.80 34.50 -16.92
C GLN A 198 -10.37 35.70 -16.05
N GLN A 199 -10.52 36.92 -16.57
CA GLN A 199 -10.27 38.10 -15.75
C GLN A 199 -11.22 38.10 -14.54
N GLY A 200 -10.63 38.08 -13.34
CA GLY A 200 -11.36 37.99 -12.07
C GLY A 200 -11.35 36.59 -11.43
N GLY A 201 -10.75 35.59 -12.08
CA GLY A 201 -10.74 34.18 -11.64
C GLY A 201 -11.45 33.32 -12.66
#